data_AF-A0A2N1QNG6-F1
#
_entry.id   AF-A0A2N1QNG6-F1
#
_cell.length_a   1.000
_cell.length_b   1.000
_cell.length_c   1.000
_cell.angle_alpha   90.00
_cell.angle_beta   90.00
_cell.angle_gamma   90.00
#
_symmetry.space_group_name_H-M   'P 1'
#
loop_
_entity.id
_entity.type
_entity.pdbx_description
1 polymer ?
#
loop_
_entity_poly.entity_id
_entity_poly.type
_entity_poly.pdbx_seq_one_letter_code
_entity_poly.pdbx_strand_id
1 'polypeptide(L)' 'MADIVGMACTECKRRNYSTTVNKKKQAKKLELNKFCKWCGKHTLHKEGK' A
#
# COMPACT_ATOMS: atom_id res chain seq x y z
N MET A 1 -10.27 8.00 14.40
CA MET A 1 -8.96 7.32 14.44
C MET A 1 -8.47 7.15 13.03
N ALA A 2 -7.40 7.85 12.66
CA ALA A 2 -6.62 7.53 11.46
C ALA A 2 -5.75 6.31 11.80
N ASP A 3 -5.80 5.29 10.96
CA ASP A 3 -5.01 4.07 11.12
C ASP A 3 -3.85 4.15 10.14
N ILE A 4 -2.62 3.94 10.62
CA ILE A 4 -1.45 3.91 9.76
C ILE A 4 -1.36 2.50 9.18
N VAL A 5 -1.52 2.38 7.87
CA VAL A 5 -1.43 1.10 7.19
C VAL A 5 -0.25 1.10 6.22
N GLY A 6 0.50 0.00 6.23
CA GLY A 6 1.64 -0.18 5.34
C GLY A 6 1.19 -0.72 3.99
N MET A 7 1.58 -0.14 2.87
CA MET A 7 1.38 -0.76 1.56
C MET A 7 2.56 -1.67 1.23
N ALA A 8 2.24 -2.92 0.90
CA ALA A 8 3.17 -3.91 0.40
C ALA A 8 3.07 -4.03 -1.12
N CYS A 9 4.21 -4.04 -1.80
CA CYS A 9 4.26 -4.37 -3.22
C CYS A 9 3.88 -5.85 -3.44
N THR A 10 3.12 -6.13 -4.49
CA THR A 10 2.72 -7.50 -4.86
C THR A 10 3.87 -8.36 -5.38
N GLU A 11 4.87 -7.77 -6.03
CA GLU A 11 6.01 -8.51 -6.60
C GLU A 11 7.17 -8.63 -5.63
N CYS A 12 7.62 -7.52 -5.07
CA CYS A 12 8.78 -7.49 -4.16
C CYS A 12 8.40 -7.88 -2.71
N LYS A 13 7.09 -7.99 -2.38
CA LYS A 13 6.53 -8.20 -1.01
C LYS A 13 7.01 -7.22 0.06
N ARG A 14 7.77 -6.19 -0.32
CA ARG A 14 8.30 -5.19 0.60
C ARG A 14 7.25 -4.16 0.94
N ARG A 15 7.17 -3.81 2.22
CA ARG A 15 6.40 -2.68 2.73
C ARG A 15 7.23 -1.41 2.53
N ASN A 16 6.94 -0.69 1.44
CA ASN A 16 7.72 0.48 1.05
C ASN A 16 6.98 1.80 1.31
N TYR A 17 5.67 1.75 1.56
CA TYR A 17 4.86 2.93 1.76
C TYR A 17 4.00 2.78 3.00
N SER A 18 3.72 3.89 3.66
CA SER A 18 2.80 3.98 4.79
C SER A 18 1.78 5.05 4.44
N THR A 19 0.50 4.72 4.54
CA THR A 19 -0.60 5.66 4.29
C THR A 19 -1.48 5.69 5.53
N THR A 20 -1.97 6.86 5.87
CA THR A 20 -2.99 7.03 6.89
C THR A 20 -4.34 6.80 6.23
N VAL A 21 -4.95 5.65 6.49
CA VAL A 21 -6.30 5.35 6.04
C VAL A 21 -7.28 5.60 7.17
N ASN A 22 -8.42 6.19 6.84
CA ASN A 22 -9.48 6.39 7.80
C ASN A 22 -10.49 5.25 7.63
N LYS A 23 -10.38 4.20 8.45
CA LYS A 23 -11.22 2.97 8.39
C LYS A 23 -12.73 3.26 8.36
N LYS A 24 -13.18 4.40 8.91
CA LYS A 24 -14.59 4.84 8.86
C LYS A 24 -15.04 5.38 7.50
N LYS A 25 -14.14 5.94 6.68
CA LYS A 25 -14.44 6.55 5.38
C LYS A 25 -14.07 5.66 4.19
N GLN A 26 -13.04 4.83 4.34
CA GLN A 26 -12.61 3.91 3.30
C GLN A 26 -12.70 2.47 3.80
N ALA A 27 -13.78 1.78 3.40
CA ALA A 27 -13.99 0.35 3.64
C ALA A 27 -13.34 -0.54 2.55
N LYS A 28 -12.90 0.05 1.43
CA LYS A 28 -12.21 -0.66 0.34
C LYS A 28 -10.72 -0.71 0.61
N LYS A 29 -10.12 -1.90 0.43
CA LYS A 29 -8.67 -2.11 0.44
C LYS A 29 -8.00 -1.12 -0.51
N LEU A 30 -7.00 -0.38 -0.02
CA LEU A 30 -6.23 0.52 -0.89
C LEU A 30 -5.32 -0.31 -1.81
N GLU A 31 -5.59 -0.21 -3.11
CA GLU A 31 -4.75 -0.78 -4.17
C GLU A 31 -4.24 0.38 -5.02
N LEU A 32 -2.95 0.68 -4.91
CA LEU A 32 -2.33 1.83 -5.58
C LEU A 32 -1.19 1.36 -6.46
N ASN A 33 -1.19 1.80 -7.72
CA ASN A 33 -0.06 1.59 -8.61
C ASN A 33 1.07 2.55 -8.24
N LYS A 34 2.10 2.01 -7.60
CA LYS A 34 3.29 2.76 -7.18
C LYS A 34 4.54 2.10 -7.74
N PHE A 35 5.58 2.92 -7.93
CA PHE A 35 6.87 2.44 -8.38
C PHE A 35 7.57 1.63 -7.26
N CYS A 36 7.87 0.34 -7.48
CA CYS A 36 8.77 -0.40 -6.58
C CYS A 36 10.20 -0.15 -7.08
N LYS A 37 11.01 0.60 -6.30
CA LYS A 37 12.44 0.84 -6.58
C LYS A 37 13.25 -0.46 -6.75
N TRP A 38 12.79 -1.55 -6.14
CA TRP A 38 13.45 -2.86 -6.23
C TRP A 38 13.08 -3.63 -7.50
N CYS A 39 11.87 -3.47 -8.01
CA CYS A 39 11.44 -4.10 -9.27
C CYS A 39 11.73 -3.22 -10.49
N GLY A 40 12.05 -1.94 -10.29
CA GLY A 40 12.29 -0.98 -11.37
C GLY A 40 11.05 -0.65 -12.20
N LYS A 41 9.85 -0.98 -11.72
CA LYS A 41 8.58 -0.80 -12.46
C LYS A 41 7.42 -0.40 -11.55
N HIS A 42 6.36 0.11 -12.16
CA HIS A 42 5.11 0.42 -11.46
C HIS A 42 4.35 -0.87 -11.22
N THR A 43 4.03 -1.10 -9.95
CA THR A 43 3.45 -2.36 -9.47
C THR A 43 2.28 -2.05 -8.55
N LEU A 44 1.33 -2.96 -8.50
CA LEU A 44 0.19 -2.82 -7.61
C LEU A 44 0.66 -3.01 -6.18
N HIS A 45 0.57 -1.96 -5.38
CA HIS A 45 0.80 -2.02 -3.94
C HIS A 45 -0.54 -2.23 -3.25
N LYS A 46 -0.63 -3.28 -2.44
CA LYS A 46 -1.82 -3.60 -1.65
C LYS A 46 -1.59 -3.21 -0.20
N GLU A 47 -2.67 -2.80 0.43
CA GLU A 47 -2.72 -2.56 1.87
C GLU A 47 -2.32 -3.82 2.65
N GLY A 48 -1.16 -3.76 3.30
CA GLY A 48 -0.62 -4.77 4.19
C GLY A 48 -0.99 -4.41 5.62
N LYS A 49 -1.70 -5.33 6.28
CA LYS A 49 -2.14 -5.18 7.66
C LYS A 49 -0.99 -4.89 8.63
#